data_AF-W6NAE2-F1
#
_entry.id   AF-W6NAE2-F1
#
_cell.length_a   1.000
_cell.length_b   1.000
_cell.length_c   1.000
_cell.angle_alpha   90.00
_cell.angle_beta   90.00
_cell.angle_gamma   90.00
#
_symmetry.space_group_name_H-M   'P 1'
#
loop_
_entity.id
_entity.type
_entity.pdbx_description
1 polymer ?
#
loop_
_entity_poly.entity_id
_entity_poly.type
_entity_poly.pdbx_seq_one_letter_code
_entity_poly.pdbx_strand_id
1 'polypeptide(L)'
;MEARSNDGDAILLEKLRLDCENLLCKEIELDSTLLDLTSAVKLVREDPTYKPYGYLHLEDVHSLDMFSNQTLIAVKSSAETQSFIEVADPARTGKFQLKVGTANYSPLNVFLCPSYAHVFSSIEEVLSSVNVNACV
;
A
#
# COMPACT_ATOMS: atom_id res chain seq x y z
N MET A 1 -56.45 -31.24 -6.16
CA MET A 1 -55.16 -31.68 -6.74
C MET A 1 -54.59 -30.47 -7.48
N GLU A 2 -53.84 -29.64 -6.78
CA GLU A 2 -53.27 -28.39 -7.32
C GLU A 2 -51.99 -28.71 -8.09
N ALA A 3 -52.11 -28.82 -9.41
CA ALA A 3 -50.99 -28.82 -10.32
C ALA A 3 -50.71 -27.37 -10.76
N ARG A 4 -50.13 -26.56 -9.86
CA ARG A 4 -49.68 -25.19 -10.16
C ARG A 4 -48.46 -24.81 -9.34
N SER A 5 -47.29 -25.40 -9.63
CA SER A 5 -45.96 -24.81 -9.42
C SER A 5 -44.91 -25.84 -9.82
N ASN A 6 -44.54 -25.89 -11.10
CA ASN A 6 -43.40 -26.72 -11.54
C ASN A 6 -42.71 -26.05 -12.75
N ASP A 7 -43.50 -25.40 -13.59
CA ASP A 7 -43.01 -24.63 -14.74
C ASP A 7 -42.29 -23.33 -14.33
N GLY A 8 -42.83 -22.61 -13.34
CA GLY A 8 -42.20 -21.40 -12.80
C GLY A 8 -40.85 -21.66 -12.12
N ASP A 9 -40.74 -22.79 -11.40
CA ASP A 9 -39.52 -23.19 -10.71
C ASP A 9 -38.45 -23.66 -11.71
N ALA A 10 -38.83 -24.34 -12.78
CA ALA A 10 -37.93 -24.73 -13.87
C ALA A 10 -37.37 -23.53 -14.64
N ILE A 11 -38.21 -22.52 -14.92
CA ILE A 11 -37.78 -21.27 -15.59
C ILE A 11 -36.81 -20.49 -14.70
N LEU A 12 -37.06 -20.43 -13.39
CA LEU A 12 -36.17 -19.79 -12.44
C LEU A 12 -34.83 -20.51 -12.35
N LEU A 13 -34.84 -21.85 -12.33
CA LEU A 13 -33.63 -22.67 -12.28
C LEU A 13 -32.76 -22.46 -13.53
N GLU A 14 -33.38 -22.41 -14.70
CA GLU A 14 -32.66 -22.19 -15.97
C GLU A 14 -32.07 -20.78 -16.03
N LYS A 15 -32.79 -19.77 -15.54
CA LYS A 15 -32.26 -18.41 -15.44
C LYS A 15 -31.06 -18.33 -14.50
N LEU A 16 -31.14 -18.96 -13.33
CA LEU A 16 -30.03 -19.03 -12.38
C LEU A 16 -28.83 -19.76 -12.96
N ARG A 17 -29.06 -20.83 -13.70
CA ARG A 17 -28.00 -21.57 -14.41
C ARG A 17 -27.29 -20.67 -15.42
N LEU A 18 -28.05 -19.97 -16.26
CA LEU A 18 -27.49 -19.04 -17.24
C LEU A 18 -26.72 -17.89 -16.56
N ASP A 19 -27.25 -17.37 -15.45
CA ASP A 19 -26.57 -16.33 -14.66
C ASP A 19 -25.25 -16.86 -14.08
N CYS A 20 -25.21 -18.09 -13.56
CA CYS A 20 -23.98 -18.73 -13.09
C CYS A 20 -22.96 -18.96 -14.21
N GLU A 21 -23.41 -19.43 -15.38
CA GLU A 21 -22.52 -19.61 -16.54
C GLU A 21 -21.94 -18.27 -17.01
N ASN A 22 -22.76 -17.22 -17.04
CA ASN A 22 -22.31 -15.86 -17.36
C ASN A 22 -21.32 -15.30 -16.33
N LEU A 23 -21.56 -15.53 -15.03
CA LEU A 23 -20.65 -15.11 -13.96
C LEU A 23 -19.31 -15.84 -14.06
N LEU A 24 -19.33 -17.14 -14.36
CA LEU A 24 -18.10 -17.91 -14.56
C LEU A 24 -17.30 -17.40 -15.75
N CYS A 25 -17.96 -17.07 -16.88
CA CYS A 25 -17.28 -16.46 -18.01
C CYS A 25 -16.62 -15.12 -17.64
N LYS A 26 -17.31 -14.29 -16.85
CA LYS A 26 -16.75 -13.01 -16.37
C LYS A 26 -15.59 -13.19 -15.40
N GLU A 27 -15.65 -14.20 -14.54
CA GLU A 27 -14.55 -14.54 -13.62
C GLU A 27 -13.30 -14.95 -14.42
N ILE A 28 -13.47 -15.80 -15.43
CA ILE A 28 -12.37 -16.22 -16.32
C ILE A 28 -11.77 -15.02 -17.06
N GLU A 29 -12.61 -14.12 -17.58
CA GLU A 29 -12.14 -12.90 -18.26
C GLU A 29 -11.37 -11.97 -17.31
N LEU A 30 -11.88 -11.79 -16.09
CA LEU A 30 -11.24 -10.96 -15.07
C LEU A 30 -9.89 -11.54 -14.65
N ASP A 31 -9.82 -12.85 -14.41
CA ASP A 31 -8.60 -13.55 -14.04
C ASP A 31 -7.55 -13.47 -15.16
N SER A 32 -7.97 -13.60 -16.42
CA SER A 32 -7.07 -13.41 -17.57
C SER A 32 -6.51 -11.99 -17.60
N THR A 33 -7.36 -10.99 -17.42
CA THR A 33 -6.94 -9.58 -17.43
C THR A 33 -6.01 -9.27 -16.26
N LEU A 34 -6.29 -9.82 -15.07
CA LEU A 34 -5.45 -9.67 -13.89
C LEU A 34 -4.08 -10.31 -14.11
N LEU A 35 -4.03 -11.48 -14.74
CA LEU A 35 -2.79 -12.16 -15.06
C LEU A 35 -1.93 -11.33 -16.03
N ASP A 36 -2.55 -10.78 -17.07
CA ASP A 36 -1.87 -9.95 -18.07
C ASP A 36 -1.28 -8.69 -17.44
N LEU A 37 -2.08 -7.98 -16.64
CA LEU A 37 -1.64 -6.76 -15.93
C LEU A 37 -0.54 -7.05 -14.92
N THR A 38 -0.68 -8.13 -14.13
CA THR A 38 0.34 -8.54 -13.17
C THR A 38 1.65 -8.90 -13.86
N SER A 39 1.56 -9.58 -15.00
CA SER A 39 2.72 -9.93 -15.82
C SER A 39 3.41 -8.69 -16.40
N ALA A 40 2.64 -7.73 -16.92
CA ALA A 40 3.17 -6.47 -17.43
C ALA A 40 3.90 -5.67 -16.33
N VAL A 41 3.30 -5.55 -15.14
CA VAL A 41 3.94 -4.89 -13.99
C VAL A 41 5.23 -5.61 -13.57
N LYS A 42 5.22 -6.94 -13.56
CA LYS A 42 6.39 -7.75 -13.23
C LYS A 42 7.54 -7.50 -14.21
N LEU A 43 7.26 -7.49 -15.52
CA LEU A 43 8.26 -7.22 -16.55
C LEU A 43 8.91 -5.85 -16.36
N VAL A 44 8.12 -4.79 -16.12
CA VAL A 44 8.64 -3.44 -15.88
C VAL A 44 9.51 -3.38 -14.62
N ARG A 45 9.12 -4.12 -13.57
CA ARG A 45 9.86 -4.14 -12.30
C ARG A 45 11.17 -4.93 -12.37
N GLU A 46 11.21 -6.01 -13.15
CA GLU A 46 12.37 -6.91 -13.25
C GLU A 46 13.38 -6.49 -14.32
N ASP A 47 12.98 -5.62 -15.26
CA ASP A 47 13.88 -5.08 -16.28
C ASP A 47 15.00 -4.24 -15.63
N PRO A 48 16.27 -4.65 -15.76
CA PRO A 48 17.41 -3.95 -15.17
C PRO A 48 17.60 -2.53 -15.74
N THR A 49 17.04 -2.24 -16.92
CA THR A 49 17.10 -0.92 -17.57
C THR A 49 16.23 0.11 -16.84
N TYR A 50 15.13 -0.32 -16.19
CA TYR A 50 14.26 0.58 -15.42
C TYR A 50 14.70 0.75 -13.97
N LYS A 51 15.53 -0.15 -13.43
CA LYS A 51 16.02 -0.09 -12.05
C LYS A 51 16.63 1.27 -11.64
N PRO A 52 17.42 1.96 -12.48
CA PRO A 52 17.97 3.27 -12.15
C PRO A 52 16.93 4.39 -12.07
N TYR A 53 15.74 4.21 -12.65
CA TYR A 53 14.67 5.21 -12.72
C TYR A 53 13.59 5.00 -11.65
N GLY A 54 13.70 3.97 -10.81
CA GLY A 54 12.78 3.67 -9.71
C GLY A 54 12.98 4.56 -8.48
N TYR A 55 13.07 5.88 -8.67
CA TYR A 55 13.19 6.86 -7.59
C TYR A 55 12.21 8.02 -7.81
N LEU A 56 12.01 8.82 -6.77
CA LEU A 56 11.21 10.04 -6.81
C LEU A 56 12.06 11.18 -6.27
N HIS A 57 11.96 12.36 -6.87
CA HIS A 57 12.52 13.55 -6.25
C HIS A 57 11.58 14.07 -5.17
N LEU A 58 12.16 14.64 -4.12
CA LEU A 58 11.39 15.22 -3.03
C LEU A 58 10.51 16.39 -3.54
N GLU A 59 11.00 17.12 -4.55
CA GLU A 59 10.26 18.18 -5.24
C GLU A 59 9.00 17.66 -5.93
N ASP A 60 9.05 16.47 -6.53
CA ASP A 60 7.88 15.85 -7.16
C ASP A 60 6.79 15.58 -6.12
N VAL A 61 7.18 15.11 -4.94
CA VAL A 61 6.23 14.82 -3.86
C VAL A 61 5.65 16.09 -3.25
N HIS A 62 6.47 17.12 -3.03
CA HIS A 62 5.99 18.42 -2.52
C HIS A 62 5.18 19.23 -3.54
N SER A 63 5.31 18.93 -4.84
CA SER A 63 4.49 19.56 -5.89
C SER A 63 3.01 19.19 -5.78
N LEU A 64 2.70 18.11 -5.08
CA LEU A 64 1.32 17.69 -4.81
C LEU A 64 0.72 18.56 -3.70
N ASP A 65 -0.36 19.26 -4.00
CA ASP A 65 -1.05 20.18 -3.06
C ASP A 65 -1.35 19.53 -1.69
N MET A 66 -1.63 18.22 -1.69
CA MET A 66 -1.95 17.46 -0.48
C MET A 66 -0.79 17.34 0.52
N PHE A 67 0.45 17.50 0.06
CA PHE A 67 1.68 17.40 0.88
C PHE A 67 2.37 18.76 1.06
N SER A 68 1.75 19.85 0.58
CA SER A 68 2.25 21.20 0.77
C SER A 68 2.24 21.57 2.27
N ASN A 69 3.31 22.21 2.74
CA ASN A 69 3.50 22.61 4.15
C ASN A 69 3.44 21.49 5.20
N GLN A 70 3.62 20.22 4.80
CA GLN A 70 3.67 19.08 5.71
C GLN A 70 5.08 18.49 5.81
N THR A 71 5.44 18.03 7.01
CA THR A 71 6.66 17.24 7.21
C THR A 71 6.41 15.81 6.76
N LEU A 72 7.20 15.33 5.81
CA LEU A 72 7.10 13.98 5.27
C LEU A 72 8.09 13.06 5.98
N ILE A 73 7.66 11.82 6.21
CA ILE A 73 8.49 10.75 6.77
C ILE A 73 8.52 9.62 5.74
N ALA A 74 9.67 9.41 5.10
CA ALA A 74 9.87 8.31 4.18
C ALA A 74 10.45 7.12 4.94
N VAL A 75 9.73 5.99 4.93
CA VAL A 75 10.18 4.75 5.56
C VAL A 75 10.44 3.70 4.49
N LYS A 76 11.63 3.13 4.49
CA LYS A 76 12.06 2.08 3.57
C LYS A 76 12.51 0.84 4.34
N SER A 77 11.95 -0.29 3.96
CA SER A 77 12.32 -1.62 4.46
C SER A 77 12.88 -2.48 3.32
N SER A 78 13.48 -3.62 3.67
CA SER A 78 13.88 -4.62 2.69
C SER A 78 12.66 -5.29 2.06
N ALA A 79 12.74 -5.65 0.78
CA ALA A 79 11.66 -6.34 0.07
C ALA A 79 11.41 -7.77 0.61
N GLU A 80 12.41 -8.36 1.26
CA GLU A 80 12.35 -9.72 1.80
C GLU A 80 11.74 -9.78 3.21
N THR A 81 11.42 -8.63 3.82
CA THR A 81 10.99 -8.57 5.22
C THR A 81 9.56 -8.09 5.35
N GLN A 82 8.75 -8.85 6.09
CA GLN A 82 7.41 -8.40 6.45
C GLN A 82 7.53 -7.20 7.39
N SER A 83 6.97 -6.08 6.95
CA SER A 83 6.95 -4.83 7.70
C SER A 83 5.51 -4.52 8.12
N PHE A 84 5.33 -3.91 9.28
CA PHE A 84 4.02 -3.58 9.81
C PHE A 84 3.99 -2.15 10.33
N ILE A 85 2.78 -1.57 10.30
CA ILE A 85 2.50 -0.23 10.78
C ILE A 85 1.36 -0.35 11.80
N GLU A 86 1.64 0.03 13.05
CA GLU A 86 0.67 0.09 14.14
C GLU A 86 0.36 1.56 14.44
N VAL A 87 -0.91 1.93 14.34
CA VAL A 87 -1.41 3.26 14.72
C VAL A 87 -2.13 3.15 16.05
N ALA A 88 -1.68 3.89 17.06
CA ALA A 88 -2.35 3.92 18.35
C ALA A 88 -3.58 4.84 18.30
N ASP A 89 -4.65 4.44 19.00
CA ASP A 89 -5.85 5.25 19.17
C ASP A 89 -5.52 6.51 20.01
N PRO A 90 -5.61 7.72 19.43
CA PRO A 90 -5.29 8.97 20.13
C PRO A 90 -6.16 9.22 21.36
N ALA A 91 -7.42 8.74 21.37
CA ALA A 91 -8.32 8.91 22.50
C ALA A 91 -7.89 8.07 23.71
N ARG A 92 -7.22 6.93 23.46
CA ARG A 92 -6.77 6.01 24.50
C ARG A 92 -5.37 6.34 25.03
N THR A 93 -4.47 6.82 24.16
CA THR A 93 -3.08 7.14 24.54
C THR A 93 -2.86 8.61 24.90
N GLY A 94 -3.82 9.49 24.56
CA GLY A 94 -3.70 10.94 24.73
C GLY A 94 -2.74 11.61 23.74
N LYS A 95 -2.24 10.87 22.74
CA LYS A 95 -1.26 11.35 21.74
C LYS A 95 -1.30 10.52 20.46
N PHE A 96 -0.97 11.15 19.34
CA PHE A 96 -0.77 10.44 18.07
C PHE A 96 0.54 9.66 18.12
N GLN A 97 0.46 8.34 17.95
CA GLN A 97 1.63 7.46 17.93
C GLN A 97 1.53 6.49 16.76
N LEU A 98 2.61 6.43 15.99
CA LEU A 98 2.81 5.50 14.91
C LEU A 98 4.03 4.64 15.26
N LYS A 99 3.87 3.32 15.20
CA LYS A 99 4.98 2.38 15.37
C LYS A 99 5.16 1.63 14.06
N VAL A 100 6.37 1.71 13.51
CA VAL A 100 6.76 0.97 12.31
C VAL A 100 7.80 -0.06 12.73
N GLY A 101 7.60 -1.30 12.32
CA GLY A 101 8.49 -2.41 12.68
C GLY A 101 8.58 -3.44 11.58
N THR A 102 9.54 -4.35 11.75
CA THR A 102 9.76 -5.51 10.87
C THR A 102 9.68 -6.77 11.70
N ALA A 103 9.11 -7.85 11.14
CA ALA A 103 8.91 -9.11 11.86
C ALA A 103 10.24 -9.75 12.30
N ASN A 104 11.31 -9.52 11.53
CA ASN A 104 12.63 -10.13 11.75
C ASN A 104 13.64 -9.15 12.37
N TYR A 105 13.20 -7.99 12.88
CA TYR A 105 14.07 -6.93 13.38
C TYR A 105 15.12 -6.46 12.35
N SER A 106 14.81 -6.59 11.05
CA SER A 106 15.64 -6.06 9.99
C SER A 106 15.67 -4.53 10.06
N PRO A 107 16.80 -3.89 9.71
CA PRO A 107 16.95 -2.45 9.78
C PRO A 107 15.93 -1.73 8.90
N LEU A 108 15.35 -0.66 9.44
CA LEU A 108 14.47 0.27 8.73
C LEU A 108 15.26 1.53 8.42
N ASN A 109 15.20 1.99 7.18
CA ASN A 109 15.75 3.29 6.81
C ASN A 109 14.63 4.32 6.88
N VAL A 110 14.78 5.33 7.72
CA VAL A 110 13.79 6.38 7.90
C VAL A 110 14.42 7.74 7.61
N PHE A 111 13.78 8.49 6.73
CA PHE A 111 14.21 9.81 6.32
C PHE A 111 13.13 10.83 6.66
N LEU A 112 13.56 11.97 7.20
CA LEU A 112 12.71 13.11 7.51
C LEU A 112 12.89 14.17 6.43
N CYS A 113 11.79 14.62 5.84
CA CYS A 113 11.77 15.66 4.82
C CYS A 113 10.88 16.82 5.30
N PRO A 114 11.46 17.88 5.87
CA PRO A 114 10.73 19.08 6.27
C PRO A 114 10.12 19.79 5.07
N SER A 115 8.94 20.39 5.26
CA SER A 115 8.17 21.06 4.20
C SER A 115 8.87 22.20 3.44
N TYR A 116 9.91 22.80 4.03
CA TYR A 116 10.63 23.94 3.47
C TYR A 116 12.08 23.61 3.11
N ALA A 117 12.50 22.36 3.27
CA ALA A 117 13.87 21.94 3.03
C ALA A 117 13.93 21.05 1.79
N HIS A 118 14.81 21.40 0.85
CA HIS A 118 15.19 20.52 -0.27
C HIS A 118 16.13 19.38 0.17
N VAL A 119 16.31 19.20 1.48
CA VAL A 119 17.24 18.27 2.10
C VAL A 119 16.46 17.35 3.02
N PHE A 120 16.79 16.08 2.97
CA PHE A 120 16.29 15.08 3.90
C PHE A 120 17.37 14.72 4.92
N SER A 121 16.97 14.30 6.11
CA SER A 121 17.90 13.83 7.16
C SER A 121 17.56 12.41 7.56
N SER A 122 18.58 11.59 7.85
CA SER A 122 18.32 10.28 8.46
C SER A 122 17.77 10.47 9.87
N ILE A 123 16.75 9.70 10.25
CA ILE A 123 16.20 9.81 11.61
C ILE A 123 17.27 9.50 12.67
N GLU A 124 18.23 8.63 12.36
CA GLU A 124 19.33 8.28 13.27
C GLU A 124 20.25 9.47 13.55
N GLU A 125 20.50 10.31 12.53
CA GLU A 125 21.26 11.55 12.67
C GLU A 125 20.50 12.58 13.52
N VAL A 126 19.19 12.69 13.30
CA VAL A 126 18.35 13.60 14.10
C VAL A 126 18.32 13.14 15.56
N LEU A 127 18.08 11.86 15.83
CA LEU A 127 18.01 11.32 17.19
C LEU A 127 19.35 11.37 17.93
N SER A 128 20.47 11.17 17.23
CA SER A 128 21.80 11.30 17.84
C SER A 128 22.14 12.75 18.20
N SER A 129 21.65 13.74 17.45
CA SER A 129 21.86 15.16 17.74
C SER A 129 21.07 15.68 18.96
N VAL A 130 19.94 15.07 19.30
CA VAL A 130 19.08 15.45 20.44
C VAL A 130 19.73 15.08 21.79
N ASN A 131 20.57 14.04 21.84
CA ASN A 131 21.23 13.60 23.08
C ASN A 131 22.35 14.54 23.58
N VAL A 132 22.72 15.58 22.82
CA VAL A 132 23.78 16.51 23.22
C VAL A 132 23.25 17.68 24.07
N ASN A 133 21.93 17.92 24.11
CA ASN A 133 21.34 19.07 24.81
C ASN A 133 20.57 18.73 26.10
N ALA A 134 20.69 17.51 26.63
CA ALA A 134 20.02 17.09 27.88
C ALA A 134 20.89 17.25 29.15
N CYS A 135 21.98 18.02 29.08
CA CYS A 135 22.81 18.36 30.23
C CYS A 135 23.17 19.86 30.21
N VAL A 136 22.29 20.73 30.72
CA VAL A 136 22.60 21.87 31.61
C VAL A 136 21.35 22.20 32.42
#